data_AF-A0A535F4R3-F1
#
_entry.id   AF-A0A535F4R3-F1
#
_cell.length_a   1.000
_cell.length_b   1.000
_cell.length_c   1.000
_cell.angle_alpha   90.00
_cell.angle_beta   90.00
_cell.angle_gamma   90.00
#
_symmetry.space_group_name_H-M   'P 1'
#
loop_
_entity.id
_entity.type
_entity.pdbx_description
1 polymer ?
#
loop_
_entity_poly.entity_id
_entity_poly.type
_entity_poly.pdbx_seq_one_letter_code
_entity_poly.pdbx_strand_id
1 'polypeptide(L)'
;MLTLRELEEKFRKWLLEEYHSRVQKGQSLGPQDRWEEGGYLPRMPESLEQLDLLLVMVARKRRVQQSGIAFEGHQYIDPALSAYVGEEIMVRYDPMDKGSLKVYFQDKFVCTAICPELSGKTVSLKEIVAARTERRKELRGELAEREAAVKHYVNPKSRAKGASSRAVEEPKEVSLASEEPVKGSERKEAEVPEKKKLKRYINE
;
A
#
# COMPACT_ATOMS: atom_id res chain seq x y z
N MET A 1 -9.51 -18.13 -21.54
CA MET A 1 -9.34 -16.66 -21.69
C MET A 1 -7.89 -16.34 -21.38
N LEU A 2 -7.25 -15.47 -22.16
CA LEU A 2 -5.88 -15.01 -21.88
C LEU A 2 -5.91 -13.93 -20.80
N THR A 3 -4.93 -13.94 -19.89
CA THR A 3 -4.71 -12.78 -19.00
C THR A 3 -4.09 -11.62 -19.79
N LEU A 4 -4.19 -10.38 -19.28
CA LEU A 4 -3.59 -9.22 -19.94
C LEU A 4 -2.08 -9.39 -20.15
N ARG A 5 -1.39 -9.95 -19.15
CA ARG A 5 0.05 -10.22 -19.21
C ARG A 5 0.40 -11.24 -20.29
N GLU A 6 -0.37 -12.34 -20.37
CA GLU A 6 -0.18 -13.35 -21.41
C GLU A 6 -0.43 -12.81 -22.82
N LEU A 7 -1.41 -11.93 -22.98
CA LEU A 7 -1.66 -11.25 -24.26
C LEU A 7 -0.48 -10.36 -24.63
N GLU A 8 0.02 -9.56 -23.69
CA GLU A 8 1.16 -8.67 -23.90
C GLU A 8 2.42 -9.44 -24.30
N GLU A 9 2.73 -10.54 -23.61
CA GLU A 9 3.86 -11.41 -23.92
C GLU A 9 3.74 -12.01 -25.34
N LYS A 10 2.57 -12.56 -25.68
CA LYS A 10 2.34 -13.15 -27.01
C LYS A 10 2.35 -12.12 -28.12
N PHE A 11 1.76 -10.94 -27.88
CA PHE A 11 1.76 -9.84 -28.84
C PHE A 11 3.17 -9.32 -29.09
N ARG A 12 3.96 -9.10 -28.02
CA ARG A 12 5.34 -8.66 -28.14
C ARG A 12 6.18 -9.66 -28.91
N LYS A 13 6.01 -10.96 -28.65
CA LYS A 13 6.67 -12.03 -29.39
C LYS A 13 6.32 -11.98 -30.88
N TRP A 14 5.03 -11.94 -31.19
CA TRP A 14 4.54 -11.82 -32.57
C TRP A 14 5.09 -10.57 -33.27
N LEU A 15 5.10 -9.43 -32.59
CA LEU A 15 5.55 -8.16 -33.16
C LEU A 15 7.04 -8.21 -33.55
N LEU A 16 7.88 -8.71 -32.64
CA LEU A 16 9.33 -8.74 -32.83
C LEU A 16 9.79 -9.86 -33.76
N GLU A 17 9.21 -11.06 -33.63
CA GLU A 17 9.68 -12.24 -34.36
C GLU A 17 9.01 -12.41 -35.71
N GLU A 18 7.73 -12.03 -35.85
CA GLU A 18 6.96 -12.27 -37.07
C GLU A 18 6.65 -10.97 -37.82
N TYR A 19 6.10 -9.95 -37.17
CA TYR A 19 5.61 -8.77 -37.89
C TYR A 19 6.74 -7.95 -38.53
N HIS A 20 7.80 -7.66 -37.77
CA HIS A 20 8.92 -6.84 -38.25
C HIS A 20 9.75 -7.53 -39.35
N SER A 21 9.85 -8.86 -39.31
CA SER A 21 10.62 -9.68 -40.26
C SER A 21 9.80 -10.11 -41.49
N ARG A 22 8.47 -10.15 -41.38
CA ARG A 22 7.61 -10.62 -42.46
C ARG A 22 7.54 -9.63 -43.62
N VAL A 23 7.91 -10.09 -44.80
CA VAL A 23 7.64 -9.41 -46.06
C VAL A 23 6.13 -9.30 -46.28
N GLN A 24 5.62 -8.07 -46.32
CA GLN A 24 4.20 -7.80 -46.50
C GLN A 24 3.82 -7.95 -47.98
N LYS A 25 2.59 -8.38 -48.24
CA LYS A 25 2.10 -8.56 -49.61
C LYS A 25 2.15 -7.22 -50.37
N GLY A 26 2.88 -7.19 -51.49
CA GLY A 26 3.07 -5.98 -52.30
C GLY A 26 4.29 -5.13 -51.91
N GLN A 27 5.13 -5.60 -50.98
CA GLN A 27 6.41 -4.99 -50.63
C GLN A 27 7.55 -5.99 -50.88
N SER A 28 8.73 -5.49 -51.19
CA SER A 28 9.94 -6.30 -51.42
C SER A 28 10.68 -6.67 -50.14
N LEU A 29 10.45 -5.93 -49.05
CA LEU A 29 11.24 -5.95 -47.82
C LEU A 29 10.32 -5.96 -46.59
N GLY A 30 10.83 -6.50 -45.48
CA GLY A 30 10.13 -6.43 -44.20
C GLY A 30 10.08 -5.00 -43.65
N PRO A 31 9.16 -4.69 -42.71
CA PRO A 31 9.15 -3.40 -42.02
C PRO A 31 10.49 -3.00 -41.41
N GLN A 32 11.23 -3.96 -40.82
CA GLN A 32 12.53 -3.70 -40.21
C GLN A 32 13.59 -3.35 -41.24
N ASP A 33 13.73 -4.14 -42.31
CA ASP A 33 14.73 -3.90 -43.35
C ASP A 33 14.54 -2.52 -44.00
N ARG A 34 13.28 -2.14 -44.29
CA ARG A 34 12.96 -0.81 -44.84
C ARG A 34 13.33 0.32 -43.88
N TRP A 35 13.18 0.10 -42.57
CA TRP A 35 13.55 1.08 -41.56
C TRP A 35 15.07 1.24 -41.47
N GLU A 36 15.81 0.13 -41.55
CA GLU A 36 17.27 0.11 -41.51
C GLU A 36 17.92 0.69 -42.78
N GLU A 37 17.35 0.40 -43.96
CA GLU A 37 17.79 0.97 -45.25
C GLU A 37 17.69 2.49 -45.29
N GLY A 38 16.73 3.07 -44.58
CA GLY A 38 16.51 4.50 -44.50
C GLY A 38 17.64 5.29 -43.80
N GLY A 39 18.65 4.60 -43.24
CA GLY A 39 19.77 5.25 -42.55
C GLY A 39 19.28 6.07 -41.37
N TYR A 40 18.76 5.40 -40.33
CA TYR A 40 18.24 6.08 -39.17
C TYR A 40 19.37 6.51 -38.21
N LEU A 41 19.63 7.82 -38.14
CA LEU A 41 20.39 8.43 -37.05
C LEU A 41 19.42 9.07 -36.07
N PRO A 42 19.07 8.41 -34.95
CA PRO A 42 18.24 9.03 -33.94
C PRO A 42 18.91 10.31 -33.45
N ARG A 43 18.17 11.42 -33.40
CA ARG A 43 18.59 12.58 -32.61
C ARG A 43 18.49 12.19 -31.15
N MET A 44 19.60 11.72 -30.60
CA MET A 44 19.68 11.43 -29.19
C MET A 44 19.60 12.73 -28.40
N PRO A 45 18.83 12.78 -27.30
CA PRO A 45 18.90 13.89 -26.38
C PRO A 45 20.32 14.01 -25.81
N GLU A 46 20.70 15.22 -25.44
CA GLU A 46 22.04 15.50 -24.90
C GLU A 46 22.24 14.86 -23.52
N SER A 47 21.15 14.61 -22.79
CA SER A 47 21.17 13.94 -21.49
C SER A 47 19.92 13.09 -21.26
N LEU A 48 20.01 12.12 -20.35
CA LEU A 48 18.85 11.33 -19.90
C LEU A 48 17.79 12.22 -19.22
N GLU A 49 18.19 13.32 -18.58
CA GLU A 49 17.27 14.25 -17.91
C GLU A 49 16.29 14.92 -18.88
N GLN A 50 16.68 15.10 -20.16
CA GLN A 50 15.75 15.58 -21.18
C GLN A 50 14.64 14.55 -21.50
N LEU A 51 14.91 13.25 -21.36
CA LEU A 51 13.88 12.22 -21.49
C LEU A 51 12.92 12.25 -20.30
N ASP A 52 13.39 12.66 -19.11
CA ASP A 52 12.52 12.80 -17.94
C ASP A 52 11.44 13.88 -18.13
N LEU A 53 11.64 14.83 -19.05
CA LEU A 53 10.60 15.79 -19.46
C LEU A 53 9.53 15.16 -20.35
N LEU A 54 9.90 14.15 -21.16
CA LEU A 54 9.01 13.40 -22.03
C LEU A 54 8.23 12.31 -21.30
N LEU A 55 8.59 12.02 -20.04
CA LEU A 55 7.77 11.22 -19.13
C LEU A 55 6.45 11.96 -18.85
N VAL A 56 5.50 11.81 -19.76
CA VAL A 56 4.09 12.06 -19.50
C VAL A 56 3.64 10.92 -18.63
N MET A 57 3.56 11.05 -17.30
CA MET A 57 2.45 10.51 -16.50
C MET A 57 2.27 11.35 -15.21
N VAL A 58 1.19 12.14 -15.21
CA VAL A 58 0.51 12.81 -14.09
C VAL A 58 1.40 13.60 -13.12
N ALA A 59 1.68 14.85 -13.48
CA ALA A 59 2.30 15.81 -12.58
C ALA A 59 1.38 16.08 -11.36
N ARG A 60 1.86 15.81 -10.15
CA ARG A 60 1.13 16.07 -8.89
C ARG A 60 1.93 16.97 -7.98
N LYS A 61 1.27 18.02 -7.48
CA LYS A 61 1.78 18.86 -6.39
C LYS A 61 1.82 18.06 -5.09
N ARG A 62 2.96 18.05 -4.42
CA ARG A 62 3.16 17.41 -3.12
C ARG A 62 4.00 18.29 -2.22
N ARG A 63 3.77 18.20 -0.93
CA ARG A 63 4.59 18.88 0.08
C ARG A 63 5.67 17.93 0.58
N VAL A 64 6.90 18.42 0.65
CA VAL A 64 8.01 17.65 1.23
C VAL A 64 7.87 17.63 2.75
N GLN A 65 7.90 16.45 3.33
CA GLN A 65 7.91 16.23 4.79
C GLN A 65 9.35 15.93 5.25
N GLN A 66 9.60 16.01 6.55
CA GLN A 66 10.91 15.63 7.13
C GLN A 66 11.28 14.16 6.82
N SER A 67 10.27 13.30 6.69
CA SER A 67 10.46 11.89 6.36
C SER A 67 10.60 11.63 4.85
N GLY A 68 10.37 12.64 4.00
CA GLY A 68 10.39 12.52 2.54
C GLY A 68 9.07 12.93 1.89
N ILE A 69 8.73 12.32 0.76
CA ILE A 69 7.51 12.61 0.00
C ILE A 69 6.53 11.45 0.15
N ALA A 70 5.34 11.75 0.67
CA ALA A 70 4.24 10.79 0.69
C ALA A 70 3.48 10.83 -0.66
N PHE A 71 3.60 9.75 -1.44
CA PHE A 71 2.92 9.62 -2.72
C PHE A 71 2.25 8.27 -2.84
N GLU A 72 0.96 8.30 -3.22
CA GLU A 72 0.11 7.12 -3.32
C GLU A 72 0.30 6.13 -2.16
N GLY A 73 0.41 6.56 -0.90
CA GLY A 73 0.54 5.64 0.25
C GLY A 73 1.92 4.99 0.46
N HIS A 74 2.93 5.37 -0.32
CA HIS A 74 4.33 5.03 -0.07
C HIS A 74 5.13 6.29 0.26
N GLN A 75 6.25 6.10 0.95
CA GLN A 75 7.19 7.17 1.25
C GLN A 75 8.40 7.07 0.32
N TYR A 76 8.74 8.19 -0.29
CA TYR A 76 9.87 8.32 -1.19
C TYR A 76 10.91 9.23 -0.55
N ILE A 77 12.16 8.79 -0.57
CA ILE A 77 13.24 9.46 0.12
C ILE A 77 14.39 9.73 -0.85
N ASP A 78 15.04 10.86 -0.63
CA ASP A 78 16.32 11.22 -1.23
C ASP A 78 16.99 12.27 -0.33
N PRO A 79 18.31 12.18 -0.08
CA PRO A 79 19.01 13.16 0.75
C PRO A 79 18.87 14.61 0.27
N ALA A 80 18.75 14.85 -1.04
CA ALA A 80 18.61 16.19 -1.61
C ALA A 80 17.29 16.87 -1.25
N LEU A 81 16.26 16.12 -0.84
CA LEU A 81 14.97 16.67 -0.41
C LEU A 81 15.05 17.41 0.93
N SER A 82 16.09 17.17 1.73
CA SER A 82 16.29 17.83 3.03
C SER A 82 16.32 19.37 2.92
N ALA A 83 16.82 19.90 1.80
CA ALA A 83 16.86 21.34 1.53
C ALA A 83 15.49 21.95 1.17
N TYR A 84 14.50 21.11 0.87
CA TYR A 84 13.17 21.52 0.37
C TYR A 84 12.04 21.14 1.35
N VAL A 85 12.35 20.81 2.60
CA VAL A 85 11.35 20.42 3.60
C VAL A 85 10.35 21.55 3.85
N GLY A 86 9.07 21.25 3.67
CA GLY A 86 7.98 22.20 3.84
C GLY A 86 7.52 22.85 2.54
N GLU A 87 8.32 22.80 1.47
CA GLU A 87 8.01 23.37 0.17
C GLU A 87 7.03 22.51 -0.64
N GLU A 88 6.33 23.15 -1.58
CA GLU A 88 5.51 22.48 -2.58
C GLU A 88 6.34 22.17 -3.84
N ILE A 89 6.41 20.89 -4.18
CA ILE A 89 7.15 20.35 -5.32
C ILE A 89 6.20 19.70 -6.32
N MET A 90 6.65 19.61 -7.56
CA MET A 90 6.01 18.88 -8.64
C MET A 90 6.64 17.50 -8.79
N VAL A 91 5.83 16.46 -8.69
CA VAL A 91 6.28 15.07 -8.82
C VAL A 91 5.79 14.51 -10.15
N ARG A 92 6.68 13.86 -10.90
CA ARG A 92 6.39 13.07 -12.11
C ARG A 92 6.82 11.62 -11.87
N TYR A 93 6.09 10.67 -12.43
CA TYR A 93 6.36 9.24 -12.25
C TYR A 93 5.99 8.46 -13.50
N ASP A 94 6.53 7.24 -13.63
CA ASP A 94 6.06 6.26 -14.60
C ASP A 94 5.13 5.25 -13.88
N PRO A 95 3.84 5.17 -14.22
CA PRO A 95 2.91 4.13 -13.79
C PRO A 95 3.37 2.68 -13.99
N MET A 96 4.31 2.45 -14.90
CA MET A 96 4.98 1.15 -15.06
C MET A 96 6.13 0.97 -14.06
N ASP A 97 6.82 2.05 -13.67
CA ASP A 97 7.85 2.05 -12.63
C ASP A 97 7.54 3.04 -11.50
N LYS A 98 6.89 2.52 -10.45
CA LYS A 98 6.63 3.31 -9.24
C LYS A 98 7.74 3.26 -8.20
N GLY A 99 8.84 2.56 -8.47
CA GLY A 99 9.98 2.53 -7.55
C GLY A 99 10.63 3.91 -7.43
N SER A 100 10.53 4.72 -8.48
CA SER A 100 11.19 6.01 -8.59
C SER A 100 10.19 7.16 -8.86
N LEU A 101 10.46 8.32 -8.27
CA LEU A 101 9.75 9.57 -8.53
C LEU A 101 10.74 10.63 -8.99
N LYS A 102 10.42 11.33 -10.07
CA LYS A 102 11.17 12.50 -10.52
C LYS A 102 10.60 13.74 -9.85
N VAL A 103 11.42 14.42 -9.06
CA VAL A 103 11.03 15.58 -8.26
C VAL A 103 11.51 16.85 -8.94
N TYR A 104 10.60 17.81 -9.06
CA TYR A 104 10.84 19.11 -9.65
C TYR A 104 10.41 20.22 -8.69
N PHE A 105 11.19 21.28 -8.60
CA PHE A 105 10.87 22.50 -7.88
C PHE A 105 10.93 23.66 -8.87
N GLN A 106 9.83 24.42 -9.01
CA GLN A 106 9.72 25.52 -9.99
C GLN A 106 10.17 25.10 -11.40
N ASP A 107 9.68 23.95 -11.86
CA ASP A 107 10.01 23.32 -13.15
C ASP A 107 11.50 22.94 -13.36
N LYS A 108 12.34 23.04 -12.33
CA LYS A 108 13.71 22.55 -12.34
C LYS A 108 13.78 21.18 -11.69
N PHE A 109 14.49 20.26 -12.32
CA PHE A 109 14.75 18.94 -11.75
C PHE A 109 15.61 19.07 -10.49
N VAL A 110 15.23 18.36 -9.42
CA VAL A 110 15.93 18.37 -8.13
C VAL A 110 16.62 17.04 -7.90
N CYS A 111 15.84 15.95 -7.89
CA CYS A 111 16.35 14.62 -7.59
C CYS A 111 15.39 13.52 -8.04
N THR A 112 15.88 12.28 -8.03
CA THR A 112 15.06 11.07 -8.19
C THR A 112 14.81 10.46 -6.82
N ALA A 113 13.61 10.62 -6.27
CA ALA A 113 13.26 10.05 -4.98
C ALA A 113 12.89 8.58 -5.13
N ILE A 114 13.47 7.72 -4.29
CA ILE A 114 13.28 6.27 -4.36
C ILE A 114 12.35 5.83 -3.23
N CYS A 115 11.42 4.93 -3.52
CA CYS A 115 10.63 4.27 -2.48
C CYS A 115 11.43 3.09 -1.92
N PRO A 116 11.80 3.07 -0.62
CA PRO A 116 12.54 1.96 -0.04
C PRO A 116 11.82 0.62 -0.15
N GLU A 117 10.49 0.62 0.02
CA GLU A 117 9.65 -0.59 -0.02
C GLU A 117 9.58 -1.23 -1.41
N LEU A 118 9.67 -0.41 -2.46
CA LEU A 118 9.62 -0.84 -3.85
C LEU A 118 11.03 -0.89 -4.48
N SER A 119 12.07 -0.48 -3.73
CA SER A 119 13.43 -0.42 -4.24
C SER A 119 13.92 -1.81 -4.66
N GLY A 120 14.50 -1.89 -5.86
CA GLY A 120 14.98 -3.15 -6.45
C GLY A 120 13.90 -3.99 -7.16
N LYS A 121 12.65 -3.52 -7.26
CA LYS A 121 11.59 -4.18 -8.04
C LYS A 121 10.84 -3.15 -8.89
N THR A 122 10.69 -3.41 -10.19
CA THR A 122 9.77 -2.66 -11.05
C THR A 122 8.35 -3.07 -10.68
N VAL A 123 7.63 -2.25 -9.91
CA VAL A 123 6.27 -2.53 -9.47
C VAL A 123 5.31 -1.57 -10.17
N SER A 124 4.34 -2.13 -10.88
CA SER A 124 3.34 -1.36 -11.63
C SER A 124 2.21 -0.83 -10.74
N LEU A 125 1.52 0.23 -11.18
CA LEU A 125 0.33 0.77 -10.49
C LEU A 125 -0.73 -0.30 -10.20
N LYS A 126 -0.97 -1.19 -11.16
CA LYS A 126 -1.99 -2.23 -11.06
C LYS A 126 -1.69 -3.21 -9.92
N GLU A 127 -0.43 -3.60 -9.77
CA GLU A 127 0.00 -4.52 -8.70
C GLU A 127 -0.14 -3.90 -7.31
N ILE A 128 0.22 -2.61 -7.17
CA ILE A 128 0.02 -1.91 -5.89
C ILE A 128 -1.46 -1.78 -5.55
N VAL A 129 -2.31 -1.45 -6.52
CA VAL A 129 -3.76 -1.36 -6.30
C VAL A 129 -4.33 -2.73 -5.96
N ALA A 130 -3.93 -3.79 -6.67
CA ALA A 130 -4.37 -5.16 -6.38
C ALA A 130 -3.98 -5.59 -4.96
N ALA A 131 -2.71 -5.43 -4.57
CA ALA A 131 -2.22 -5.75 -3.23
C ALA A 131 -2.97 -4.97 -2.13
N ARG A 132 -3.31 -3.69 -2.39
CA ARG A 132 -4.12 -2.89 -1.46
C ARG A 132 -5.55 -3.38 -1.35
N THR A 133 -6.16 -3.73 -2.46
CA THR A 133 -7.53 -4.24 -2.44
C THR A 133 -7.61 -5.57 -1.70
N GLU A 134 -6.62 -6.44 -1.89
CA GLU A 134 -6.47 -7.70 -1.17
C GLU A 134 -6.25 -7.46 0.32
N ARG A 135 -5.27 -6.64 0.69
CA ARG A 135 -5.00 -6.31 2.10
C ARG A 135 -6.20 -5.67 2.79
N ARG A 136 -6.92 -4.79 2.09
CA ARG A 136 -8.15 -4.18 2.62
C ARG A 136 -9.25 -5.21 2.82
N LYS A 137 -9.34 -6.21 1.93
CA LYS A 137 -10.31 -7.31 2.05
C LYS A 137 -9.99 -8.19 3.25
N GLU A 138 -8.72 -8.56 3.45
CA GLU A 138 -8.25 -9.30 4.64
C GLU A 138 -8.59 -8.57 5.94
N LEU A 139 -8.19 -7.31 6.06
CA LEU A 139 -8.43 -6.50 7.26
C LEU A 139 -9.93 -6.32 7.55
N ARG A 140 -10.75 -6.20 6.51
CA ARG A 140 -12.22 -6.17 6.66
C ARG A 140 -12.78 -7.50 7.14
N GLY A 141 -12.21 -8.62 6.70
CA GLY A 141 -12.54 -9.96 7.20
C GLY A 141 -12.23 -10.07 8.69
N GLU A 142 -11.00 -9.74 9.10
CA GLU A 142 -10.60 -9.75 10.52
C GLU A 142 -11.48 -8.85 11.39
N LEU A 143 -11.82 -7.65 10.90
CA LEU A 143 -12.72 -6.73 11.60
C LEU A 143 -14.13 -7.32 11.73
N ALA A 144 -14.66 -7.94 10.67
CA ALA A 144 -15.98 -8.57 10.71
C ALA A 144 -16.03 -9.76 11.69
N GLU A 145 -14.97 -10.57 11.73
CA GLU A 145 -14.83 -11.67 12.69
C GLU A 145 -14.77 -11.16 14.14
N ARG A 146 -13.94 -10.13 14.39
CA ARG A 146 -13.86 -9.49 15.71
C ARG A 146 -15.18 -8.84 16.11
N GLU A 147 -15.87 -8.17 15.19
CA GLU A 147 -17.20 -7.61 15.44
C GLU A 147 -18.25 -8.69 15.75
N ALA A 148 -18.21 -9.84 15.07
CA ALA A 148 -19.10 -10.97 15.34
C ALA A 148 -18.85 -11.54 16.74
N ALA A 149 -17.58 -11.72 17.12
CA ALA A 149 -17.21 -12.13 18.48
C ALA A 149 -17.70 -11.12 19.52
N VAL A 150 -17.47 -9.81 19.32
CA VAL A 150 -17.96 -8.78 20.25
C VAL A 150 -19.48 -8.78 20.36
N LYS A 151 -20.21 -8.89 19.25
CA LYS A 151 -21.68 -8.99 19.24
C LYS A 151 -22.19 -10.23 20.00
N HIS A 152 -21.47 -11.34 19.91
CA HIS A 152 -21.79 -12.56 20.67
C HIS A 152 -21.70 -12.33 22.19
N TYR A 153 -20.70 -11.58 22.66
CA TYR A 153 -20.49 -11.34 24.09
C TYR A 153 -21.22 -10.11 24.67
N VAL A 154 -21.54 -9.11 23.85
CA VAL A 154 -22.16 -7.84 24.30
C VAL A 154 -23.69 -7.91 24.34
N ASN A 155 -24.33 -9.01 23.90
CA ASN A 155 -25.79 -9.12 23.96
C ASN A 155 -26.28 -9.37 25.41
N PRO A 156 -26.96 -8.41 26.07
CA PRO A 156 -27.37 -8.53 27.47
C PRO A 156 -28.48 -9.57 27.71
N LYS A 157 -29.07 -10.16 26.65
CA LYS A 157 -30.16 -11.14 26.76
C LYS A 157 -29.71 -12.61 26.91
N SER A 158 -28.42 -12.93 26.77
CA SER A 158 -27.92 -14.32 26.97
C SER A 158 -27.60 -14.64 28.44
N ARG A 159 -27.39 -13.61 29.29
CA ARG A 159 -27.09 -13.78 30.71
C ARG A 159 -28.26 -14.33 31.55
N ALA A 160 -29.48 -14.30 31.04
CA ALA A 160 -30.69 -14.66 31.80
C ALA A 160 -31.15 -16.13 31.68
N LYS A 161 -30.42 -17.02 30.97
CA LYS A 161 -30.85 -18.42 30.76
C LYS A 161 -29.93 -19.51 31.34
N GLY A 162 -28.87 -19.16 32.06
CA GLY A 162 -27.89 -20.14 32.56
C GLY A 162 -28.01 -20.53 34.04
N ALA A 163 -28.82 -19.84 34.85
CA ALA A 163 -28.83 -20.01 36.30
C ALA A 163 -30.24 -20.34 36.83
N SER A 164 -30.80 -21.48 36.44
CA SER A 164 -31.92 -22.10 37.17
C SER A 164 -32.16 -23.55 36.72
N SER A 165 -31.33 -24.48 37.18
CA SER A 165 -31.80 -25.80 37.62
C SER A 165 -30.63 -26.62 38.17
N ARG A 166 -30.44 -26.58 39.49
CA ARG A 166 -30.22 -27.77 40.34
C ARG A 166 -30.07 -27.31 41.79
N ALA A 167 -31.20 -27.28 42.48
CA ALA A 167 -31.24 -27.27 43.92
C ALA A 167 -31.17 -28.73 44.41
N VAL A 168 -30.14 -28.98 45.23
CA VAL A 168 -30.15 -29.71 46.50
C VAL A 168 -30.38 -31.23 46.51
N GLU A 169 -29.35 -31.95 46.92
CA GLU A 169 -29.48 -33.07 47.86
C GLU A 169 -28.22 -33.13 48.76
N GLU A 170 -28.41 -32.90 50.06
CA GLU A 170 -27.52 -33.23 51.20
C GLU A 170 -28.24 -34.34 52.03
N PRO A 171 -27.63 -35.08 53.00
CA PRO A 171 -26.29 -34.92 53.62
C PRO A 171 -25.53 -36.26 53.91
N LYS A 172 -24.25 -36.19 54.35
CA LYS A 172 -23.73 -36.79 55.62
C LYS A 172 -22.23 -36.54 55.86
N GLU A 173 -21.92 -36.37 57.16
CA GLU A 173 -20.67 -36.01 57.85
C GLU A 173 -19.44 -36.90 57.54
N VAL A 174 -18.22 -36.33 57.68
CA VAL A 174 -17.19 -36.71 58.69
C VAL A 174 -16.13 -35.59 58.81
N SER A 175 -15.70 -35.37 60.04
CA SER A 175 -14.77 -34.40 60.62
C SER A 175 -13.26 -34.66 60.38
N LEU A 176 -12.42 -33.61 60.42
CA LEU A 176 -11.36 -33.32 61.42
C LEU A 176 -10.27 -32.37 60.86
N ALA A 177 -9.99 -31.29 61.62
CA ALA A 177 -8.71 -30.58 61.86
C ALA A 177 -7.90 -30.06 60.63
N SER A 178 -7.21 -28.91 60.64
CA SER A 178 -6.63 -28.10 61.71
C SER A 178 -6.26 -26.69 61.17
N GLU A 179 -6.22 -25.74 62.11
CA GLU A 179 -5.28 -24.62 62.24
C GLU A 179 -5.38 -23.34 61.39
N GLU A 180 -5.33 -22.25 62.15
CA GLU A 180 -5.42 -20.82 61.81
C GLU A 180 -4.05 -20.23 61.34
N PRO A 181 -3.82 -18.90 61.40
CA PRO A 181 -4.08 -17.89 60.37
C PRO A 181 -2.76 -17.20 59.93
N VAL A 182 -2.82 -16.07 59.20
CA VAL A 182 -2.14 -14.79 59.54
C VAL A 182 -2.10 -13.83 58.33
N LYS A 183 -2.72 -12.66 58.58
CA LYS A 183 -2.46 -11.26 58.18
C LYS A 183 -1.82 -10.94 56.82
N GLY A 184 -2.35 -9.86 56.22
CA GLY A 184 -1.44 -8.83 55.68
C GLY A 184 -1.98 -7.82 54.67
N SER A 185 -2.80 -6.88 55.16
CA SER A 185 -2.84 -5.46 54.76
C SER A 185 -3.08 -5.03 53.30
N GLU A 186 -4.15 -4.22 53.20
CA GLU A 186 -4.50 -3.22 52.19
C GLU A 186 -3.32 -2.35 51.68
N ARG A 187 -3.41 -1.90 50.41
CA ARG A 187 -3.44 -0.46 50.06
C ARG A 187 -3.59 -0.20 48.55
N LYS A 188 -4.72 0.47 48.25
CA LYS A 188 -4.95 1.62 47.35
C LYS A 188 -4.98 1.45 45.82
N GLU A 189 -6.17 1.75 45.30
CA GLU A 189 -6.45 2.25 43.95
C GLU A 189 -5.65 3.52 43.62
N ALA A 190 -5.26 3.65 42.36
CA ALA A 190 -4.97 4.93 41.71
C ALA A 190 -5.52 4.91 40.27
N GLU A 191 -6.28 5.95 39.97
CA GLU A 191 -7.08 6.22 38.78
C GLU A 191 -6.27 6.30 37.47
N VAL A 192 -6.92 5.90 36.37
CA VAL A 192 -6.46 6.10 35.00
C VAL A 192 -7.07 7.40 34.45
N PRO A 193 -6.30 8.37 33.93
CA PRO A 193 -6.86 9.61 33.43
C PRO A 193 -7.51 9.47 32.04
N GLU A 194 -8.60 10.21 31.91
CA GLU A 194 -9.63 10.24 30.87
C GLU A 194 -9.15 10.83 29.53
N LYS A 195 -9.55 10.20 28.42
CA LYS A 195 -9.19 10.63 27.05
C LYS A 195 -9.99 11.86 26.60
N LYS A 196 -9.29 12.95 26.29
CA LYS A 196 -9.82 14.19 25.69
C LYS A 196 -10.41 13.93 24.30
N LYS A 197 -11.70 14.25 24.11
CA LYS A 197 -12.44 14.17 22.83
C LYS A 197 -12.01 15.31 21.88
N LEU A 198 -11.52 14.98 20.68
CA LEU A 198 -11.31 15.96 19.59
C LEU A 198 -12.63 16.23 18.84
N LYS A 199 -12.92 17.51 18.62
CA LYS A 199 -14.13 18.02 17.95
C LYS A 199 -14.09 17.72 16.44
N ARG A 200 -15.22 17.27 15.90
CA ARG A 200 -15.49 17.13 14.46
C ARG A 200 -15.82 18.51 13.89
N TYR A 201 -15.13 18.93 12.83
CA TYR A 201 -15.53 20.07 12.03
C TYR A 201 -16.32 19.58 10.82
N ILE A 202 -17.51 20.16 10.66
CA ILE A 202 -18.40 20.09 9.50
C ILE A 202 -18.02 21.30 8.65
N ASN A 203 -17.79 21.10 7.35
CA ASN A 203 -17.79 22.21 6.40
C ASN A 203 -18.86 21.93 5.34
N GLU A 204 -19.70 22.95 5.18
CA GLU A 204 -20.67 23.20 4.10
C GLU A 204 -20.00 23.29 2.72
#